data_AF-A0A933A9H4-F1
#
_entry.id   AF-A0A933A9H4-F1
#
_cell.length_a   1.000
_cell.length_b   1.000
_cell.length_c   1.000
_cell.angle_alpha   90.00
_cell.angle_beta   90.00
_cell.angle_gamma   90.00
#
_symmetry.space_group_name_H-M   'P 1'
#
loop_
_entity.id
_entity.type
_entity.pdbx_description
1 polymer ?
#
loop_
_entity_poly.entity_id
_entity_poly.type
_entity_poly.pdbx_seq_one_letter_code
_entity_poly.pdbx_strand_id
1 'polypeptide(L)'
;MVERKRSHRDLLGVAGRLQREVNSVGMGPPPPDVSGFQRTWLDQFDEIVTFEPLRAASRSLFANAYYARAVEEAFKCLNNAVKKRSGLPRLDGDALMRRAFSADNPVMKLNSLRSTSDKDEQRGYMDLYAGGMTGIRNPRAHEHRLEDTPESALEMLTIANHLMRKLESSRRSRIQKSRASTRRR
;
A
#
# COMPACT_ATOMS: atom_id res chain seq x y z
N MET A 1 26.91 -16.10 48.39
CA MET A 1 25.59 -15.58 47.96
C MET A 1 25.21 -16.09 46.56
N VAL A 2 25.24 -17.41 46.35
CA VAL A 2 24.99 -18.06 45.04
C VAL A 2 24.22 -19.38 45.28
N GLU A 3 22.98 -19.30 45.77
CA GLU A 3 22.17 -20.52 45.96
C GLU A 3 20.67 -20.33 45.65
N ARG A 4 20.17 -19.09 45.57
CA ARG A 4 18.73 -18.83 45.34
C ARG A 4 18.26 -18.83 43.88
N LYS A 5 19.15 -18.91 42.87
CA LYS A 5 18.77 -18.80 41.44
C LYS A 5 18.48 -20.13 40.73
N ARG A 6 18.88 -21.29 41.27
CA ARG A 6 18.61 -22.61 40.65
C ARG A 6 17.17 -23.11 40.91
N SER A 7 16.62 -22.84 42.10
CA SER A 7 15.32 -23.35 42.54
C SER A 7 14.11 -22.87 41.71
N HIS A 8 14.13 -21.64 41.17
CA HIS A 8 12.98 -21.07 40.45
C HIS A 8 12.77 -21.65 39.04
N ARG A 9 13.86 -22.07 38.37
CA ARG A 9 13.78 -22.73 37.05
C ARG A 9 13.20 -24.13 37.16
N ASP A 10 13.51 -24.84 38.25
CA ASP A 10 12.98 -26.18 38.51
C ASP A 10 11.48 -26.15 38.81
N LEU A 11 11.01 -25.15 39.56
CA LEU A 11 9.58 -24.96 39.87
C LEU A 11 8.74 -24.69 38.61
N LEU A 12 9.22 -23.85 37.69
CA LEU A 12 8.53 -23.60 36.42
C LEU A 12 8.53 -24.85 35.51
N GLY A 13 9.62 -25.62 35.53
CA GLY A 13 9.69 -26.89 34.82
C GLY A 13 8.72 -27.94 35.36
N VAL A 14 8.55 -28.00 36.69
CA VAL A 14 7.59 -28.88 37.37
C VAL A 14 6.15 -28.44 37.07
N ALA A 15 5.84 -27.15 37.19
CA ALA A 15 4.52 -26.61 36.86
C ALA A 15 4.13 -26.88 35.40
N GLY A 16 5.07 -26.75 34.46
CA GLY A 16 4.83 -27.05 33.05
C GLY A 16 4.59 -28.53 32.76
N ARG A 17 5.14 -29.46 33.56
CA ARG A 17 4.84 -30.89 33.45
C ARG A 17 3.46 -31.22 33.99
N LEU A 18 3.12 -30.69 35.16
CA LEU A 18 1.78 -30.82 35.76
C LEU A 18 0.69 -30.29 34.84
N GLN A 19 0.88 -29.12 34.24
CA GLN A 19 -0.10 -28.56 33.31
C GLN A 19 -0.31 -29.45 32.08
N ARG A 20 0.72 -30.14 31.59
CA ARG A 20 0.59 -31.07 30.45
C ARG A 20 -0.18 -32.34 30.80
N GLU A 21 0.03 -32.90 31.99
CA GLU A 21 -0.72 -34.07 32.46
C GLU A 21 -2.20 -33.72 32.68
N VAL A 22 -2.47 -32.58 33.32
CA VAL A 22 -3.83 -32.04 33.51
C VAL A 22 -4.55 -31.86 32.16
N ASN A 23 -3.84 -31.33 31.16
CA ASN A 23 -4.37 -31.19 29.80
C ASN A 23 -4.60 -32.55 29.12
N SER A 24 -3.73 -33.55 29.31
CA SER A 24 -3.87 -34.88 28.68
C SER A 24 -5.06 -35.68 29.18
N VAL A 25 -5.53 -35.41 30.40
CA VAL A 25 -6.72 -36.06 30.99
C VAL A 25 -7.99 -35.23 30.80
N GLY A 26 -7.95 -34.18 29.98
CA GLY A 26 -9.10 -33.33 29.67
C GLY A 26 -9.56 -32.42 30.82
N MET A 27 -8.75 -32.29 31.88
CA MET A 27 -9.02 -31.43 33.04
C MET A 27 -8.30 -30.08 32.95
N GLY A 28 -7.62 -29.82 31.84
CA GLY A 28 -7.09 -28.51 31.51
C GLY A 28 -8.21 -27.51 31.20
N PRO A 29 -7.98 -26.20 31.38
CA PRO A 29 -8.89 -25.22 30.82
C PRO A 29 -9.07 -25.52 29.33
N PRO A 30 -10.28 -25.42 28.77
CA PRO A 30 -10.48 -25.57 27.34
C PRO A 30 -9.50 -24.63 26.62
N PRO A 31 -8.92 -25.04 25.48
CA PRO A 31 -8.08 -24.14 24.70
C PRO A 31 -8.87 -22.84 24.47
N PRO A 32 -8.22 -21.67 24.58
CA PRO A 32 -8.91 -20.40 24.40
C PRO A 32 -9.69 -20.44 23.09
N ASP A 33 -10.95 -20.03 23.15
CA ASP A 33 -11.82 -19.99 22.00
C ASP A 33 -11.25 -19.01 20.96
N VAL A 34 -10.56 -19.55 19.96
CA VAL A 34 -9.99 -18.78 18.84
C VAL A 34 -11.03 -18.44 17.77
N SER A 35 -12.28 -18.91 17.92
CA SER A 35 -13.34 -18.65 16.93
C SER A 35 -13.81 -17.19 16.92
N GLY A 36 -13.51 -16.42 17.98
CA GLY A 36 -13.85 -15.00 18.07
C GLY A 36 -12.89 -14.01 17.40
N PHE A 37 -11.78 -14.45 16.80
CA PHE A 37 -10.70 -13.56 16.35
C PHE A 37 -10.07 -13.86 14.99
N GLN A 38 -10.77 -14.56 14.08
CA GLN A 38 -10.31 -14.60 12.69
C GLN A 38 -10.70 -13.29 11.98
N ARG A 39 -9.75 -12.36 11.83
CA ARG A 39 -9.95 -11.14 11.02
C ARG A 39 -10.31 -11.54 9.60
N THR A 40 -11.44 -11.05 9.10
CA THR A 40 -11.80 -11.24 7.69
C THR A 40 -10.88 -10.41 6.79
N TRP A 41 -10.81 -10.75 5.52
CA TRP A 41 -10.13 -9.92 4.52
C TRP A 41 -10.69 -8.50 4.46
N LEU A 42 -11.99 -8.35 4.70
CA LEU A 42 -12.64 -7.03 4.71
C LEU A 42 -12.23 -6.20 5.93
N ASP A 43 -12.05 -6.81 7.10
CA ASP A 43 -11.55 -6.10 8.28
C ASP A 43 -10.12 -5.59 8.05
N GLN A 44 -9.26 -6.42 7.46
CA GLN A 44 -7.89 -6.03 7.12
C GLN A 44 -7.87 -4.93 6.05
N PHE A 45 -8.73 -5.04 5.03
CA PHE A 45 -8.93 -3.97 4.05
C PHE A 45 -9.28 -2.66 4.75
N ASP A 46 -10.24 -2.68 5.68
CA ASP A 46 -10.74 -1.48 6.34
C ASP A 46 -9.71 -0.79 7.25
N GLU A 47 -8.77 -1.56 7.80
CA GLU A 47 -7.67 -1.08 8.62
C GLU A 47 -6.53 -0.49 7.78
N ILE A 48 -6.22 -1.11 6.64
CA ILE A 48 -5.06 -0.74 5.82
C ILE A 48 -5.42 0.35 4.79
N VAL A 49 -6.55 0.20 4.13
CA VAL A 49 -7.02 1.09 3.06
C VAL A 49 -7.82 2.26 3.66
N THR A 50 -7.08 3.25 4.17
CA THR A 50 -7.67 4.39 4.88
C THR A 50 -7.75 5.67 4.04
N PHE A 51 -7.20 5.70 2.83
CA PHE A 51 -7.33 6.88 1.96
C PHE A 51 -8.73 6.93 1.35
N GLU A 52 -9.56 7.87 1.82
CA GLU A 52 -11.01 7.83 1.60
C GLU A 52 -11.44 7.73 0.12
N PRO A 53 -10.91 8.53 -0.83
CA PRO A 53 -11.22 8.34 -2.25
C PRO A 53 -10.89 6.96 -2.82
N LEU A 54 -9.86 6.30 -2.29
CA LEU A 54 -9.50 4.96 -2.73
C LEU A 54 -10.42 3.92 -2.09
N ARG A 55 -10.69 4.04 -0.78
CA ARG A 55 -11.65 3.21 -0.04
C ARG A 55 -13.03 3.25 -0.70
N ALA A 56 -13.52 4.44 -1.03
CA ALA A 56 -14.80 4.64 -1.70
C ALA A 56 -14.87 3.96 -3.08
N ALA A 57 -13.76 3.92 -3.82
CA ALA A 57 -13.70 3.32 -5.16
C ALA A 57 -13.65 1.78 -5.13
N SER A 58 -13.05 1.17 -4.11
CA SER A 58 -12.70 -0.26 -4.12
C SER A 58 -13.38 -1.11 -3.05
N ARG A 59 -13.86 -0.54 -1.93
CA ARG A 59 -14.33 -1.32 -0.78
C ARG A 59 -15.51 -2.22 -1.10
N SER A 60 -16.54 -1.71 -1.79
CA SER A 60 -17.72 -2.50 -2.14
C SER A 60 -17.36 -3.66 -3.08
N LEU A 61 -16.46 -3.42 -4.04
CA LEU A 61 -15.96 -4.46 -4.94
C LEU A 61 -15.21 -5.54 -4.17
N PHE A 62 -14.32 -5.13 -3.25
CA PHE A 62 -13.57 -6.05 -2.40
C PHE A 62 -14.49 -6.89 -1.50
N ALA A 63 -15.47 -6.26 -0.85
CA ALA A 63 -16.45 -6.93 0.01
C ALA A 63 -17.31 -7.98 -0.74
N ASN A 64 -17.52 -7.78 -2.04
CA ASN A 64 -18.29 -8.69 -2.90
C ASN A 64 -17.38 -9.64 -3.71
N ALA A 65 -16.13 -9.83 -3.29
CA ALA A 65 -15.14 -10.70 -3.94
C ALA A 65 -14.80 -10.35 -5.41
N TYR A 66 -15.09 -9.13 -5.86
CA TYR A 66 -14.64 -8.60 -7.16
C TYR A 66 -13.22 -8.03 -7.04
N TYR A 67 -12.27 -8.85 -6.60
CA TYR A 67 -10.92 -8.44 -6.19
C TYR A 67 -10.13 -7.74 -7.31
N ALA A 68 -10.08 -8.32 -8.51
CA ALA A 68 -9.39 -7.72 -9.65
C ALA A 68 -9.99 -6.35 -10.04
N ARG A 69 -11.32 -6.23 -9.98
CA ARG A 69 -12.02 -4.96 -10.24
C ARG A 69 -11.77 -3.94 -9.13
N ALA A 70 -11.70 -4.37 -7.87
CA ALA A 70 -11.37 -3.50 -6.74
C ALA A 70 -9.98 -2.87 -6.91
N VAL A 71 -8.99 -3.66 -7.34
CA VAL A 71 -7.65 -3.19 -7.66
C VAL A 71 -7.67 -2.26 -8.87
N GLU A 72 -8.36 -2.64 -9.96
CA GLU A 72 -8.48 -1.82 -11.16
C GLU A 72 -9.04 -0.41 -10.85
N GLU A 73 -10.15 -0.33 -10.11
CA GLU A 73 -10.80 0.93 -9.73
C GLU A 73 -9.94 1.77 -8.78
N ALA A 74 -9.21 1.13 -7.85
CA ALA A 74 -8.27 1.83 -6.99
C ALA A 74 -7.14 2.51 -7.79
N PHE A 75 -6.55 1.81 -8.76
CA PHE A 75 -5.49 2.40 -9.58
C PHE A 75 -6.03 3.41 -10.62
N LYS A 76 -7.27 3.26 -11.09
CA LYS A 76 -7.97 4.33 -11.87
C LYS A 76 -8.17 5.58 -11.01
N CYS A 77 -8.60 5.42 -9.76
CA CYS A 77 -8.74 6.51 -8.80
C CYS A 77 -7.41 7.23 -8.58
N LEU A 78 -6.32 6.47 -8.39
CA LEU A 78 -4.96 7.02 -8.29
C LEU A 78 -4.56 7.82 -9.54
N ASN A 79 -4.77 7.26 -10.73
CA ASN A 79 -4.48 7.94 -11.99
C ASN A 79 -5.23 9.28 -12.11
N ASN A 80 -6.52 9.29 -11.79
CA ASN A 80 -7.35 10.49 -11.82
C ASN A 80 -6.89 11.52 -10.77
N ALA A 81 -6.46 11.09 -9.59
CA ALA A 81 -5.90 11.98 -8.57
C ALA A 81 -4.60 12.64 -9.05
N VAL A 82 -3.73 11.89 -9.74
CA VAL A 82 -2.50 12.44 -10.35
C VAL A 82 -2.85 13.44 -11.45
N LYS A 83 -3.80 13.15 -12.36
CA LYS A 83 -4.27 14.11 -13.38
C LYS A 83 -4.71 15.42 -12.74
N LYS A 84 -5.58 15.34 -11.72
CA LYS A 84 -6.14 16.50 -11.02
C LYS A 84 -5.04 17.33 -10.35
N ARG A 85 -4.11 16.72 -9.62
CA ARG A 85 -3.06 17.44 -8.87
C ARG A 85 -1.95 17.99 -9.75
N SER A 86 -1.55 17.25 -10.79
CA SER A 86 -0.52 17.70 -11.73
C SER A 86 -1.04 18.73 -12.73
N GLY A 87 -2.35 18.74 -13.00
CA GLY A 87 -2.96 19.55 -14.06
C GLY A 87 -2.57 19.06 -15.46
N LEU A 88 -2.44 17.74 -15.62
CA LEU A 88 -2.10 17.07 -16.89
C LEU A 88 -3.29 16.22 -17.38
N PRO A 89 -4.45 16.82 -17.74
CA PRO A 89 -5.67 16.06 -18.02
C PRO A 89 -5.60 15.20 -19.30
N ARG A 90 -4.66 15.49 -20.21
CA ARG A 90 -4.50 14.82 -21.50
C ARG A 90 -3.60 13.58 -21.45
N LEU A 91 -2.89 13.34 -20.35
CA LEU A 91 -2.00 12.20 -20.18
C LEU A 91 -2.67 11.14 -19.32
N ASP A 92 -2.35 9.87 -19.57
CA ASP A 92 -2.88 8.73 -18.82
C ASP A 92 -1.78 7.69 -18.56
N GLY A 93 -2.04 6.76 -17.64
CA GLY A 93 -1.19 5.60 -17.38
C GLY A 93 0.26 5.96 -17.10
N ASP A 94 1.18 5.19 -17.67
CA ASP A 94 2.62 5.38 -17.47
C ASP A 94 3.11 6.75 -17.94
N ALA A 95 2.59 7.24 -19.07
CA ALA A 95 2.98 8.53 -19.63
C ALA A 95 2.65 9.68 -18.68
N LEU A 96 1.49 9.63 -18.01
CA LEU A 96 1.13 10.57 -16.96
C LEU A 96 2.12 10.49 -15.79
N MET A 97 2.38 9.28 -15.28
CA MET A 97 3.22 9.09 -14.09
C MET A 97 4.65 9.56 -14.33
N ARG A 98 5.23 9.19 -15.47
CA ARG A 98 6.58 9.62 -15.88
C ARG A 98 6.67 11.13 -16.06
N ARG A 99 5.64 11.76 -16.65
CA ARG A 99 5.64 13.23 -16.80
C ARG A 99 5.46 13.95 -15.46
N ALA A 100 4.55 13.46 -14.62
CA ALA A 100 4.20 14.10 -13.36
C ALA A 100 5.37 14.04 -12.36
N PHE A 101 6.02 12.88 -12.25
CA PHE A 101 7.03 12.62 -11.22
C PHE A 101 8.47 12.55 -11.75
N SER A 102 8.73 12.94 -13.00
CA SER A 102 10.09 13.03 -13.59
C SER A 102 11.15 13.54 -12.60
N ALA A 103 12.29 12.86 -12.48
CA ALA A 103 13.35 13.31 -11.58
C ALA A 103 14.05 14.59 -12.06
N ASP A 104 14.01 14.86 -13.37
CA ASP A 104 14.70 15.99 -14.00
C ASP A 104 13.84 17.27 -13.94
N ASN A 105 12.56 17.16 -14.31
CA ASN A 105 11.62 18.28 -14.28
C ASN A 105 10.22 17.85 -13.78
N PRO A 106 10.09 17.55 -12.47
CA PRO A 106 8.84 17.07 -11.90
C PRO A 106 7.77 18.15 -11.89
N VAL A 107 6.55 17.77 -12.28
CA VAL A 107 5.35 18.57 -12.01
C VAL A 107 4.92 18.40 -10.57
N MET A 108 5.09 17.20 -10.01
CA MET A 108 4.80 16.85 -8.63
C MET A 108 6.11 16.45 -7.93
N LYS A 109 6.56 17.28 -7.00
CA LYS A 109 7.75 17.03 -6.18
C LYS A 109 7.36 16.23 -4.93
N LEU A 110 8.01 15.10 -4.72
CA LEU A 110 7.80 14.24 -3.56
C LEU A 110 8.63 14.68 -2.34
N ASN A 111 9.74 15.38 -2.58
CA ASN A 111 10.66 15.89 -1.56
C ASN A 111 11.34 17.19 -2.06
N SER A 112 12.49 17.56 -1.46
CA SER A 112 13.17 18.83 -1.73
C SER A 112 14.04 18.82 -2.99
N LEU A 113 14.40 17.64 -3.52
CA LEU A 113 15.29 17.43 -4.68
C LEU A 113 16.68 18.06 -4.51
N ARG A 114 17.16 18.19 -3.27
CA ARG A 114 18.45 18.82 -2.95
C ARG A 114 19.60 17.84 -2.97
N SER A 115 19.38 16.65 -2.41
CA SER A 115 20.40 15.61 -2.31
C SER A 115 20.29 14.60 -3.46
N THR A 116 21.32 13.77 -3.64
CA THR A 116 21.24 12.61 -4.55
C THR A 116 20.14 11.66 -4.10
N SER A 117 20.04 11.38 -2.80
CA SER A 117 18.99 10.53 -2.23
C SER A 117 17.58 11.07 -2.50
N ASP A 118 17.37 12.39 -2.45
CA ASP A 118 16.10 13.02 -2.80
C ASP A 118 15.73 12.73 -4.27
N LYS A 119 16.70 12.82 -5.17
CA LYS A 119 16.50 12.58 -6.61
C LYS A 119 16.24 11.09 -6.88
N ASP A 120 16.93 10.20 -6.17
CA ASP A 120 16.73 8.76 -6.26
C ASP A 120 15.35 8.37 -5.76
N GLU A 121 14.89 8.93 -4.63
CA GLU A 121 13.53 8.73 -4.14
C GLU A 121 12.50 9.21 -5.18
N GLN A 122 12.69 10.41 -5.73
CA GLN A 122 11.80 10.96 -6.76
C GLN A 122 11.74 10.03 -7.99
N ARG A 123 12.88 9.54 -8.47
CA ARG A 123 12.97 8.61 -9.60
C ARG A 123 12.31 7.27 -9.26
N GLY A 124 12.63 6.69 -8.11
CA GLY A 124 12.10 5.40 -7.68
C GLY A 124 10.57 5.43 -7.54
N TYR A 125 10.01 6.48 -6.94
CA TYR A 125 8.56 6.60 -6.86
C TYR A 125 7.93 6.85 -8.23
N MET A 126 8.54 7.63 -9.11
CA MET A 126 8.07 7.76 -10.50
C MET A 126 7.94 6.38 -11.16
N ASP A 127 8.92 5.50 -10.98
CA ASP A 127 8.90 4.14 -11.52
C ASP A 127 7.86 3.25 -10.80
N LEU A 128 7.65 3.40 -9.49
CA LEU A 128 6.57 2.71 -8.78
C LEU A 128 5.17 3.13 -9.28
N TYR A 129 4.94 4.43 -9.50
CA TYR A 129 3.68 4.91 -10.08
C TYR A 129 3.49 4.36 -11.51
N ALA A 130 4.51 4.47 -12.36
CA ALA A 130 4.43 4.00 -13.74
C ALA A 130 4.25 2.48 -13.81
N GLY A 131 5.01 1.73 -13.01
CA GLY A 131 4.90 0.27 -12.87
C GLY A 131 3.55 -0.17 -12.31
N GLY A 132 2.96 0.61 -11.38
CA GLY A 132 1.60 0.36 -10.91
C GLY A 132 0.56 0.49 -12.03
N MET A 133 0.75 1.42 -12.98
CA MET A 133 -0.12 1.51 -14.14
C MET A 133 0.07 0.32 -15.09
N THR A 134 1.32 0.03 -15.48
CA THR A 134 1.60 -0.97 -16.52
C THR A 134 1.54 -2.41 -16.04
N GLY A 135 2.02 -2.70 -14.85
CA GLY A 135 2.13 -4.05 -14.28
C GLY A 135 0.94 -4.46 -13.42
N ILE A 136 0.25 -3.51 -12.78
CA ILE A 136 -0.90 -3.81 -11.93
C ILE A 136 -2.22 -3.49 -12.65
N ARG A 137 -2.45 -2.22 -12.98
CA ARG A 137 -3.75 -1.77 -13.51
C ARG A 137 -4.04 -2.30 -14.91
N ASN A 138 -3.08 -2.23 -15.83
CA ASN A 138 -3.34 -2.55 -17.24
C ASN A 138 -3.75 -4.01 -17.48
N PRO A 139 -3.10 -5.03 -16.88
CA PRO A 139 -3.58 -6.41 -17.01
C PRO A 139 -5.03 -6.56 -16.55
N ARG A 140 -5.40 -5.96 -15.41
CA ARG A 140 -6.77 -6.02 -14.87
C ARG A 140 -7.80 -5.28 -15.71
N ALA A 141 -7.38 -4.26 -16.45
CA ALA A 141 -8.26 -3.45 -17.31
C ALA A 141 -8.43 -4.02 -18.73
N HIS A 142 -7.54 -4.91 -19.17
CA HIS A 142 -7.51 -5.40 -20.55
C HIS A 142 -7.73 -6.92 -20.66
N GLU A 143 -7.38 -7.69 -19.62
CA GLU A 143 -7.59 -9.14 -19.59
C GLU A 143 -8.94 -9.50 -18.96
N HIS A 144 -9.80 -10.18 -19.72
CA HIS A 144 -11.18 -10.45 -19.33
C HIS A 144 -11.35 -11.57 -18.29
N ARG A 145 -10.30 -12.37 -18.05
CA ARG A 145 -10.34 -13.56 -17.16
C ARG A 145 -9.32 -13.48 -16.02
N LEU A 146 -8.75 -12.31 -15.78
CA LEU A 146 -7.83 -12.14 -14.68
C LEU A 146 -8.61 -12.06 -13.37
N GLU A 147 -8.35 -13.02 -12.49
CA GLU A 147 -8.88 -13.04 -11.12
C GLU A 147 -7.73 -12.85 -10.14
N ASP A 148 -8.00 -12.09 -9.08
CA ASP A 148 -7.09 -11.91 -7.96
C ASP A 148 -7.68 -12.64 -6.74
N THR A 149 -6.80 -13.13 -5.87
CA THR A 149 -7.19 -13.59 -4.54
C THR A 149 -7.39 -12.38 -3.60
N PRO A 150 -8.12 -12.50 -2.48
CA PRO A 150 -8.21 -11.40 -1.51
C PRO A 150 -6.85 -10.94 -0.99
N GLU A 151 -5.91 -11.87 -0.79
CA GLU A 151 -4.52 -11.60 -0.35
C GLU A 151 -3.82 -10.67 -1.36
N SER A 152 -3.72 -11.11 -2.61
CA SER A 152 -3.02 -10.37 -3.67
C SER A 152 -3.68 -9.03 -3.97
N ALA A 153 -5.01 -8.97 -3.94
CA ALA A 153 -5.73 -7.70 -4.07
C ALA A 153 -5.42 -6.74 -2.92
N LEU A 154 -5.39 -7.22 -1.68
CA LEU A 154 -5.05 -6.39 -0.52
C LEU A 154 -3.62 -5.84 -0.59
N GLU A 155 -2.65 -6.65 -1.04
CA GLU A 155 -1.27 -6.19 -1.26
C GLU A 155 -1.22 -5.02 -2.26
N MET A 156 -1.88 -5.17 -3.41
CA MET A 156 -1.90 -4.13 -4.44
C MET A 156 -2.69 -2.89 -4.02
N LEU A 157 -3.79 -3.06 -3.28
CA LEU A 157 -4.56 -1.97 -2.70
C LEU A 157 -3.73 -1.21 -1.65
N THR A 158 -2.88 -1.92 -0.89
CA THR A 158 -1.94 -1.32 0.05
C THR A 158 -0.92 -0.44 -0.67
N ILE A 159 -0.38 -0.91 -1.80
CA ILE A 159 0.50 -0.12 -2.66
C ILE A 159 -0.22 1.14 -3.16
N ALA A 160 -1.43 0.99 -3.69
CA ALA A 160 -2.20 2.13 -4.20
C ALA A 160 -2.51 3.15 -3.09
N ASN A 161 -2.87 2.69 -1.89
CA ASN A 161 -3.09 3.52 -0.70
C ASN A 161 -1.82 4.29 -0.28
N HIS A 162 -0.67 3.62 -0.26
CA HIS A 162 0.62 4.27 0.02
C HIS A 162 0.96 5.34 -1.02
N LEU A 163 0.79 5.03 -2.30
CA LEU A 163 1.01 5.97 -3.40
C LEU A 163 0.06 7.18 -3.28
N MET A 164 -1.21 7.00 -2.92
CA MET A 164 -2.12 8.12 -2.67
C MET A 164 -1.63 9.05 -1.56
N ARG A 165 -1.11 8.53 -0.44
CA ARG A 165 -0.53 9.35 0.64
C ARG A 165 0.73 10.10 0.18
N LYS A 166 1.59 9.45 -0.62
CA LYS A 166 2.78 10.11 -1.20
C LYS A 166 2.39 11.23 -2.15
N LEU A 167 1.37 11.01 -2.99
CA LEU A 167 0.79 12.05 -3.83
C LEU A 167 0.19 13.16 -2.96
N GLU A 168 -0.49 12.84 -1.86
CA GLU A 168 -1.11 13.83 -0.98
C GLU A 168 -0.07 14.80 -0.40
N SER A 169 1.05 14.25 0.05
CA SER A 169 2.18 14.97 0.64
C SER A 169 3.03 15.72 -0.38
N SER A 170 2.84 15.46 -1.68
CA SER A 170 3.64 16.07 -2.76
C SER A 170 3.28 17.53 -3.01
N ARG A 171 4.24 18.31 -3.51
CA ARG A 171 4.05 19.72 -3.85
C ARG A 171 4.12 19.92 -5.36
N ARG A 172 3.15 20.63 -5.92
CA ARG A 172 3.19 21.01 -7.34
C ARG A 172 4.34 21.99 -7.56
N SER A 173 5.18 21.73 -8.57
CA SER A 173 6.24 22.67 -8.93
C SER A 173 5.63 23.95 -9.49
N ARG A 174 6.24 25.09 -9.15
CA ARG A 174 5.91 26.35 -9.82
C ARG A 174 6.37 26.20 -11.27
N ILE A 175 5.43 26.27 -12.21
CA ILE A 175 5.75 26.35 -13.63
C ILE A 175 6.59 27.61 -13.80
N GLN A 176 7.91 27.46 -13.98
CA GLN A 176 8.69 28.54 -14.55
C GLN A 176 8.20 28.66 -15.98
N LYS A 177 7.43 29.72 -16.28
CA LYS A 177 7.23 30.13 -17.67
C LYS A 177 8.62 30.25 -18.26
N SER A 178 8.97 29.39 -19.22
CA SER A 178 10.18 29.62 -19.98
C SER A 178 10.02 31.03 -20.56
N ARG A 179 10.96 31.91 -20.24
CA ARG A 179 11.17 33.10 -21.07
C ARG A 179 11.57 32.54 -22.42
N ALA A 180 10.59 32.31 -23.29
CA ALA A 180 10.84 32.09 -24.70
C ALA A 180 11.77 33.23 -25.11
N SER A 181 12.95 32.85 -25.60
CA SER A 181 13.95 33.80 -26.05
C SER A 181 13.35 34.64 -27.17
N THR A 182 12.91 35.84 -26.85
CA THR A 182 12.90 36.96 -27.79
C THR A 182 14.35 37.22 -28.15
N ARG A 183 14.89 36.42 -29.06
CA ARG A 183 16.21 36.61 -29.64
C ARG A 183 16.07 36.52 -31.15
N ARG A 184 15.71 37.69 -31.70
CA ARG A 184 16.08 38.26 -33.01
C ARG A 184 16.06 37.29 -34.20
N ARG A 185 15.19 37.58 -35.17
CA ARG A 185 15.59 38.31 -36.38
C ARG A 185 14.46 39.23 -36.82
#